data_AF-X0XST7-F1
#
_entry.id   AF-X0XST7-F1
#
_cell.length_a   1.000
_cell.length_b   1.000
_cell.length_c   1.000
_cell.angle_alpha   90.00
_cell.angle_beta   90.00
_cell.angle_gamma   90.00
#
_symmetry.space_group_name_H-M   'P 1'
#
loop_
_entity.id
_entity.type
_entity.pdbx_description
1 polymer ?
#
loop_
_entity_poly.entity_id
_entity_poly.type
_entity_poly.pdbx_seq_one_letter_code
_entity_poly.pdbx_strand_id
1 'polypeptide(L)'
;MAKIIVFSPTSTRFDGGSLDRGVAVSGAETVIIQTMKHMAKVGHEVIVYCPCEEEGVYDGVQYKEYMFFDKDKLECDLYILNRRIWNLPVHIKYKKAAVFSQDVFETPCWEGINYLKKSKIDAWIFLSKFHRMNVMESVKDIPLDKTYIIGNGVPDYLLNMSKKKVYGQLIYSSVPF
;
A
#
# COMPACT_ATOMS: atom_id res chain seq x y z
N MET A 1 5.61 -19.44 6.14
CA MET A 1 4.29 -18.86 5.85
C MET A 1 3.98 -17.83 6.92
N ALA A 2 3.50 -16.66 6.53
CA ALA A 2 3.16 -15.58 7.46
C ALA A 2 1.78 -15.03 7.09
N LYS A 3 1.05 -14.56 8.10
CA LYS A 3 -0.22 -13.84 7.92
C LYS A 3 0.02 -12.34 7.84
N ILE A 4 -0.37 -11.75 6.73
CA ILE A 4 -0.17 -10.35 6.39
C ILE A 4 -1.53 -9.66 6.34
N ILE A 5 -1.68 -8.58 7.11
CA ILE A 5 -2.86 -7.71 7.06
C ILE A 5 -2.43 -6.35 6.55
N VAL A 6 -3.05 -5.89 5.47
CA VAL A 6 -2.89 -4.54 4.95
C VAL A 6 -4.13 -3.72 5.31
N PHE A 7 -3.92 -2.55 5.87
CA PHE A 7 -4.98 -1.56 6.08
C PHE A 7 -4.73 -0.37 5.15
N SER A 8 -5.63 -0.18 4.19
CA SER A 8 -5.53 0.83 3.12
C SER A 8 -6.86 1.58 2.95
N PRO A 9 -7.23 2.43 3.91
CA PRO A 9 -8.42 3.28 3.80
C PRO A 9 -8.14 4.43 2.83
N THR A 10 -8.50 4.25 1.56
CA THR A 10 -8.38 5.28 0.51
C THR A 10 -9.76 5.80 0.11
N SER A 11 -9.82 6.83 -0.72
CA SER A 11 -11.09 7.31 -1.29
C SER A 11 -11.51 6.51 -2.53
N THR A 12 -10.56 5.90 -3.22
CA THR A 12 -10.78 5.14 -4.45
C THR A 12 -11.18 3.72 -4.10
N ARG A 13 -12.36 3.28 -4.55
CA ARG A 13 -12.82 1.91 -4.33
C ARG A 13 -11.98 0.94 -5.17
N PHE A 14 -11.50 -0.14 -4.56
CA PHE A 14 -10.70 -1.16 -5.23
C PHE A 14 -10.73 -2.51 -4.51
N ASP A 15 -10.50 -3.56 -5.28
CA ASP A 15 -10.26 -4.94 -4.85
C ASP A 15 -9.35 -5.64 -5.87
N GLY A 16 -9.05 -6.92 -5.64
CA GLY A 16 -8.13 -7.67 -6.51
C GLY A 16 -8.60 -7.87 -7.94
N GLY A 17 -9.91 -7.80 -8.21
CA GLY A 17 -10.49 -7.92 -9.56
C GLY A 17 -10.64 -6.59 -10.31
N SER A 18 -10.33 -5.46 -9.65
CA SER A 18 -10.57 -4.12 -10.21
C SER A 18 -9.83 -3.86 -11.53
N LEU A 19 -8.58 -4.33 -11.65
CA LEU A 19 -7.78 -4.17 -12.87
C LEU A 19 -8.36 -4.96 -14.06
N ASP A 20 -8.85 -6.18 -13.80
CA ASP A 20 -9.41 -7.05 -14.84
C ASP A 20 -10.77 -6.54 -15.33
N ARG A 21 -11.55 -5.93 -14.43
CA ARG A 21 -12.82 -5.26 -14.76
C ARG A 21 -12.62 -3.88 -15.43
N GLY A 22 -11.39 -3.39 -15.55
CA GLY A 22 -11.11 -2.07 -16.12
C GLY A 22 -11.58 -0.91 -15.25
N VAL A 23 -11.70 -1.10 -13.93
CA VAL A 23 -12.06 -0.05 -12.98
C VAL A 23 -10.92 0.97 -12.90
N ALA A 24 -11.26 2.25 -12.89
CA ALA A 24 -10.31 3.34 -12.73
C ALA A 24 -9.71 3.33 -11.31
N VAL A 25 -8.54 2.73 -11.16
CA VAL A 25 -7.76 2.71 -9.91
C VAL A 25 -6.48 3.53 -10.06
N SER A 26 -6.01 4.16 -8.97
CA SER A 26 -4.77 4.93 -9.03
C SER A 26 -3.54 4.02 -8.97
N GLY A 27 -2.35 4.62 -9.17
CA GLY A 27 -1.09 3.91 -9.03
C GLY A 27 -0.87 3.32 -7.64
N ALA A 28 -1.36 3.98 -6.58
CA ALA A 28 -1.21 3.50 -5.20
C ALA A 28 -2.02 2.20 -4.96
N GLU A 29 -3.28 2.15 -5.39
CA GLU A 29 -4.11 0.94 -5.30
C GLU A 29 -3.54 -0.17 -6.19
N THR A 30 -3.05 0.18 -7.38
CA THR A 30 -2.38 -0.79 -8.29
C THR A 30 -1.17 -1.43 -7.62
N VAL A 31 -0.34 -0.65 -6.92
CA VAL A 31 0.81 -1.16 -6.15
C VAL A 31 0.36 -2.14 -5.07
N ILE A 32 -0.70 -1.83 -4.32
CA ILE A 32 -1.24 -2.75 -3.31
C ILE A 32 -1.76 -4.05 -3.94
N ILE A 33 -2.58 -3.96 -4.99
CA ILE A 33 -3.12 -5.14 -5.68
C ILE A 33 -1.99 -6.06 -6.15
N GLN A 34 -1.01 -5.52 -6.88
CA GLN A 34 0.06 -6.31 -7.47
C GLN A 34 1.02 -6.87 -6.41
N THR A 35 1.39 -6.05 -5.41
CA THR A 35 2.31 -6.49 -4.35
C THR A 35 1.68 -7.59 -3.51
N MET A 36 0.40 -7.43 -3.13
CA MET A 36 -0.29 -8.43 -2.30
C MET A 36 -0.57 -9.72 -3.04
N LYS A 37 -0.92 -9.64 -4.33
CA LYS A 37 -1.00 -10.80 -5.23
C LYS A 37 0.32 -11.57 -5.25
N HIS A 38 1.45 -10.88 -5.37
CA HIS A 38 2.77 -11.52 -5.33
C HIS A 38 3.05 -12.16 -3.96
N MET A 39 2.72 -11.49 -2.85
CA MET A 39 2.89 -12.05 -1.51
C MET A 39 2.06 -13.33 -1.29
N ALA A 40 0.82 -13.36 -1.78
CA ALA A 40 -0.01 -14.57 -1.74
C ALA A 40 0.59 -15.70 -2.59
N LYS A 41 1.08 -15.37 -3.80
CA LYS A 41 1.72 -16.34 -4.72
C LYS A 41 2.95 -17.01 -4.11
N VAL A 42 3.73 -16.32 -3.29
CA VAL A 42 4.90 -16.90 -2.58
C VAL A 42 4.53 -17.62 -1.28
N GLY A 43 3.22 -17.78 -1.01
CA GLY A 43 2.70 -18.64 0.05
C GLY A 43 2.41 -17.94 1.38
N HIS A 44 2.18 -16.62 1.37
CA HIS A 44 1.66 -15.90 2.55
C HIS A 44 0.13 -15.88 2.56
N GLU A 45 -0.48 -15.87 3.73
CA GLU A 45 -1.90 -15.55 3.89
C GLU A 45 -2.03 -14.02 3.89
N VAL A 46 -2.77 -13.46 2.93
CA VAL A 46 -2.85 -12.01 2.76
C VAL A 46 -4.29 -11.54 2.83
N ILE A 47 -4.55 -10.57 3.71
CA ILE A 47 -5.84 -9.89 3.83
C ILE A 47 -5.63 -8.39 3.63
N VAL A 48 -6.40 -7.79 2.71
CA VAL A 48 -6.39 -6.36 2.45
C VAL A 48 -7.74 -5.78 2.87
N TYR A 49 -7.67 -4.83 3.81
CA TYR A 49 -8.80 -4.01 4.20
C TYR A 49 -8.73 -2.68 3.46
N CYS A 50 -9.67 -2.48 2.55
CA CYS A 50 -9.77 -1.31 1.67
C CYS A 50 -11.24 -0.99 1.39
N PRO A 51 -11.56 0.19 0.80
CA PRO A 51 -12.91 0.45 0.28
C PRO A 51 -13.20 -0.52 -0.87
N CYS A 52 -13.72 -1.70 -0.57
CA CYS A 52 -13.89 -2.77 -1.56
C CYS A 52 -15.10 -2.49 -2.43
N GLU A 53 -14.95 -2.64 -3.75
CA GLU A 53 -16.12 -2.70 -4.64
C GLU A 53 -16.86 -4.02 -4.40
N GLU A 54 -16.11 -5.13 -4.46
CA GLU A 54 -16.61 -6.47 -4.17
C GLU A 54 -15.65 -7.20 -3.20
N GLU A 55 -16.13 -7.51 -1.99
CA GLU A 55 -15.37 -8.39 -1.07
C GLU A 55 -15.20 -9.77 -1.68
N GLY A 56 -14.04 -10.41 -1.44
CA GLY A 56 -13.79 -11.73 -2.02
C GLY A 56 -12.33 -12.16 -1.95
N VAL A 57 -12.04 -13.32 -2.53
CA VAL A 57 -10.68 -13.83 -2.69
C VAL A 57 -10.28 -13.72 -4.16
N TYR A 58 -9.20 -12.99 -4.43
CA TYR A 58 -8.68 -12.75 -5.78
C TYR A 58 -7.20 -13.09 -5.78
N ASP A 59 -6.77 -13.99 -6.67
CA ASP A 59 -5.37 -14.44 -6.77
C ASP A 59 -4.73 -14.84 -5.43
N GLY A 60 -5.52 -15.44 -4.53
CA GLY A 60 -5.08 -15.87 -3.20
C GLY A 60 -5.05 -14.76 -2.12
N VAL A 61 -5.48 -13.54 -2.44
CA VAL A 61 -5.59 -12.42 -1.49
C VAL A 61 -7.05 -12.23 -1.11
N GLN A 62 -7.34 -12.14 0.19
CA GLN A 62 -8.67 -11.82 0.69
C GLN A 62 -8.85 -10.30 0.80
N TYR A 63 -9.87 -9.75 0.15
CA TYR A 63 -10.25 -8.34 0.21
C TYR A 63 -11.51 -8.16 1.05
N LYS A 64 -11.50 -7.19 1.96
CA LYS A 64 -12.60 -6.86 2.88
C LYS A 64 -12.81 -5.36 2.99
N GLU A 65 -14.06 -4.94 3.18
CA GLU A 65 -14.40 -3.55 3.41
C GLU A 65 -13.75 -3.08 4.72
N TYR A 66 -13.00 -1.98 4.65
CA TYR A 66 -12.22 -1.47 5.78
C TYR A 66 -13.12 -0.99 6.93
N MET A 67 -14.37 -0.62 6.63
CA MET A 67 -15.35 -0.22 7.66
C MET A 67 -15.67 -1.35 8.65
N PHE A 68 -15.48 -2.61 8.24
CA PHE A 68 -15.67 -3.79 9.11
C PHE A 68 -14.36 -4.27 9.76
N PHE A 69 -13.31 -3.44 9.76
CA PHE A 69 -12.05 -3.75 10.43
C PHE A 69 -12.23 -3.81 11.95
N ASP A 70 -12.48 -5.01 12.46
CA ASP A 70 -12.60 -5.28 13.90
C ASP A 70 -11.22 -5.52 14.52
N LYS A 71 -10.58 -4.42 14.93
CA LYS A 71 -9.24 -4.38 15.51
C LYS A 71 -9.01 -5.37 16.67
N ASP A 72 -10.04 -5.68 17.46
CA ASP A 72 -9.91 -6.49 18.68
C ASP A 72 -9.91 -8.01 18.38
N LYS A 73 -10.33 -8.40 17.17
CA LYS A 73 -10.42 -9.80 16.73
C LYS A 73 -9.32 -10.22 15.77
N LEU A 74 -8.43 -9.30 15.40
CA LEU A 74 -7.42 -9.54 14.37
C LEU A 74 -6.04 -9.78 14.98
N GLU A 75 -5.36 -10.80 14.44
CA GLU A 75 -3.97 -11.13 14.72
C GLU A 75 -3.25 -11.45 13.41
N CYS A 76 -2.00 -10.96 13.29
CA CYS A 76 -1.15 -11.18 12.12
C CYS A 76 0.34 -11.20 12.48
N ASP A 77 1.17 -11.73 11.57
CA ASP A 77 2.62 -11.64 11.69
C ASP A 77 3.11 -10.26 11.24
N LEU A 78 2.55 -9.74 10.15
CA LEU A 78 2.90 -8.44 9.59
C LEU A 78 1.65 -7.59 9.36
N TYR A 79 1.64 -6.41 9.96
CA TYR A 79 0.63 -5.38 9.72
C TYR A 79 1.22 -4.26 8.85
N ILE A 80 0.58 -3.93 7.74
CA ILE A 80 1.02 -2.90 6.80
C ILE A 80 -0.01 -1.78 6.76
N LEU A 81 0.42 -0.55 7.00
CA LEU A 81 -0.39 0.65 6.84
C LEU A 81 0.00 1.36 5.56
N ASN A 82 -0.93 1.44 4.63
CA ASN A 82 -0.70 2.08 3.34
C ASN A 82 -0.96 3.59 3.42
N ARG A 83 -2.10 3.99 4.00
CA ARG A 83 -2.58 5.38 4.05
C ARG A 83 -3.36 5.65 5.32
N ARG A 84 -3.60 6.94 5.59
CA ARG A 84 -4.25 7.46 6.79
C ARG A 84 -3.64 6.92 8.08
N ILE A 85 -2.35 7.18 8.21
CA ILE A 85 -1.47 6.57 9.21
C ILE A 85 -1.80 6.91 10.67
N TRP A 86 -2.73 7.84 10.94
CA TRP A 86 -3.28 8.06 12.27
C TRP A 86 -4.18 6.93 12.76
N ASN A 87 -4.70 6.09 11.86
CA ASN A 87 -5.45 4.89 12.21
C ASN A 87 -4.56 3.74 12.69
N LEU A 88 -3.30 4.02 13.01
CA LEU A 88 -2.40 3.02 13.53
C LEU A 88 -2.93 2.35 14.81
N PRO A 89 -2.57 1.07 15.00
CA PRO A 89 -3.38 0.14 15.74
C PRO A 89 -3.00 0.23 17.21
N VAL A 90 -3.82 0.93 17.97
CA VAL A 90 -3.71 0.84 19.42
C VAL A 90 -4.21 -0.55 19.91
N HIS A 91 -4.78 -1.39 19.02
CA HIS A 91 -5.50 -2.60 19.43
C HIS A 91 -5.35 -3.88 18.57
N ILE A 92 -4.74 -3.86 17.37
CA ILE A 92 -4.47 -5.12 16.64
C ILE A 92 -3.27 -5.84 17.27
N LYS A 93 -3.30 -7.17 17.34
CA LYS A 93 -2.13 -7.97 17.71
C LYS A 93 -1.28 -8.23 16.47
N TYR A 94 -0.02 -7.82 16.51
CA TYR A 94 0.93 -8.04 15.41
C TYR A 94 2.33 -8.34 15.94
N LYS A 95 3.11 -9.11 15.19
CA LYS A 95 4.54 -9.33 15.49
C LYS A 95 5.42 -8.22 14.92
N LYS A 96 5.09 -7.73 13.73
CA LYS A 96 5.79 -6.64 13.02
C LYS A 96 4.81 -5.67 12.39
N ALA A 97 5.19 -4.39 12.35
CA ALA A 97 4.42 -3.36 11.66
C ALA A 97 5.27 -2.57 10.66
N ALA A 98 4.66 -2.25 9.52
CA ALA A 98 5.25 -1.44 8.47
C ALA A 98 4.34 -0.28 8.07
N VAL A 99 4.94 0.86 7.75
CA VAL A 99 4.28 1.95 7.02
C VAL A 99 4.78 1.89 5.58
N PHE A 100 3.86 1.77 4.63
CA PHE A 100 4.15 1.71 3.21
C PHE A 100 3.25 2.67 2.45
N SER A 101 3.56 3.96 2.51
CA SER A 101 2.80 5.00 1.78
C SER A 101 3.45 5.29 0.43
N GLN A 102 2.64 5.67 -0.55
CA GLN A 102 3.12 6.19 -1.85
C GLN A 102 3.04 7.72 -1.92
N ASP A 103 2.52 8.38 -0.88
CA ASP A 103 2.25 9.81 -0.87
C ASP A 103 3.35 10.61 -0.18
N VAL A 104 3.62 11.82 -0.67
CA VAL A 104 4.52 12.80 -0.01
C VAL A 104 3.87 13.37 1.25
N PHE A 105 4.69 13.94 2.14
CA PHE A 105 4.28 14.37 3.47
C PHE A 105 3.14 15.38 3.47
N GLU A 106 3.10 16.27 2.47
CA GLU A 106 2.13 17.36 2.34
C GLU A 106 0.70 16.87 2.04
N THR A 107 0.52 15.57 1.84
CA THR A 107 -0.79 14.98 1.55
C THR A 107 -1.56 14.64 2.83
N PRO A 108 -2.91 14.61 2.77
CA PRO A 108 -3.74 14.19 3.90
C PRO A 108 -3.42 12.78 4.41
N CYS A 109 -2.75 11.93 3.63
CA CYS A 109 -2.38 10.56 4.04
C CYS A 109 -1.47 10.51 5.28
N TRP A 110 -0.75 11.60 5.57
CA TRP A 110 0.15 11.74 6.71
C TRP A 110 -0.47 12.43 7.93
N GLU A 111 -1.77 12.79 7.89
CA GLU A 111 -2.43 13.38 9.05
C GLU A 111 -2.27 12.49 10.30
N GLY A 112 -2.21 13.12 11.47
CA GLY A 112 -2.07 12.43 12.76
C GLY A 112 -0.84 11.51 12.92
N ILE A 113 0.17 11.60 12.05
CA ILE A 113 1.51 10.99 12.21
C ILE A 113 2.14 11.26 13.58
N ASN A 114 1.79 12.39 14.20
CA ASN A 114 2.29 12.76 15.52
C ASN A 114 1.66 11.95 16.66
N TYR A 115 0.48 11.36 16.45
CA TYR A 115 -0.16 10.45 17.41
C TYR A 115 0.36 9.01 17.31
N LEU A 116 1.05 8.69 16.21
CA LEU A 116 1.66 7.39 16.01
C LEU A 116 2.86 7.19 16.96
N LYS A 117 2.83 6.09 17.72
CA LYS A 117 3.99 5.51 18.39
C LYS A 117 4.99 4.93 17.38
N LYS A 118 5.81 5.79 16.78
CA LYS A 118 6.81 5.44 15.73
C LYS A 118 7.78 4.32 16.16
N SER A 119 8.08 4.22 17.47
CA SER A 119 8.91 3.14 18.04
C SER A 119 8.34 1.73 17.84
N LYS A 120 7.02 1.61 17.63
CA LYS A 120 6.31 0.35 17.35
C LYS A 120 6.30 -0.03 15.86
N ILE A 121 6.87 0.80 14.99
CA ILE A 121 7.07 0.47 13.58
C ILE A 121 8.44 -0.19 13.41
N ASP A 122 8.46 -1.29 12.67
CA ASP A 122 9.65 -2.05 12.33
C ASP A 122 10.21 -1.66 10.96
N ALA A 123 9.36 -1.19 10.05
CA ALA A 123 9.76 -0.78 8.71
C ALA A 123 9.00 0.45 8.21
N TRP A 124 9.75 1.44 7.73
CA TRP A 124 9.26 2.60 7.00
C TRP A 124 9.70 2.46 5.55
N ILE A 125 8.74 2.20 4.66
CA ILE A 125 9.01 1.91 3.25
C ILE A 125 8.74 3.16 2.42
N PHE A 126 9.77 3.63 1.73
CA PHE A 126 9.75 4.79 0.85
C PHE A 126 10.00 4.40 -0.60
N LEU A 127 9.50 5.21 -1.53
CA LEU A 127 9.62 4.92 -2.97
C LEU A 127 10.96 5.37 -3.57
N SER A 128 11.61 6.34 -2.95
CA SER A 128 12.86 6.91 -3.44
C SER A 128 13.63 7.60 -2.31
N LYS A 129 14.87 8.01 -2.60
CA LYS A 129 15.66 8.84 -1.68
C LYS A 129 14.97 10.17 -1.40
N PHE A 130 14.37 10.79 -2.42
CA PHE A 130 13.61 12.02 -2.29
C PHE A 130 12.40 11.83 -1.37
N HIS A 131 11.59 10.79 -1.59
CA HIS A 131 10.41 10.53 -0.77
C HIS A 131 10.81 10.33 0.71
N ARG A 132 11.86 9.54 0.96
CA ARG A 132 12.38 9.37 2.33
C ARG A 132 12.77 10.71 2.96
N MET A 133 13.50 11.57 2.23
CA MET A 133 13.91 12.88 2.74
C MET A 133 12.72 13.78 3.04
N ASN A 134 11.79 13.92 2.09
CA ASN A 134 10.59 14.75 2.24
C ASN A 134 9.77 14.39 3.50
N VAL A 135 9.60 13.09 3.76
CA VAL A 135 8.91 12.63 4.98
C VAL A 135 9.76 12.85 6.23
N MET A 136 11.03 12.45 6.23
CA MET A 136 11.86 12.50 7.44
C MET A 136 12.26 13.91 7.87
N GLU A 137 12.29 14.88 6.95
CA GLU A 137 12.47 16.30 7.28
C GLU A 137 11.27 16.86 8.05
N SER A 138 10.07 16.35 7.76
CA SER A 138 8.82 16.81 8.35
C SER A 138 8.38 15.97 9.56
N VAL A 139 8.72 14.69 9.58
CA VAL A 139 8.35 13.71 10.61
C VAL A 139 9.57 13.36 11.44
N LYS A 140 9.63 13.93 12.64
CA LYS A 140 10.68 13.63 13.62
C LYS A 140 10.59 12.18 14.12
N ASP A 141 11.72 11.67 14.59
CA ASP A 141 11.84 10.40 15.31
C ASP A 141 11.52 9.13 14.50
N ILE A 142 11.70 9.18 13.17
CA ILE A 142 11.78 7.97 12.33
C ILE A 142 13.21 7.40 12.43
N PRO A 143 13.41 6.18 12.96
CA PRO A 143 14.75 5.60 13.07
C PRO A 143 15.31 5.25 11.69
N LEU A 144 16.50 5.74 11.36
CA LEU A 144 17.15 5.57 10.04
C LEU A 144 17.36 4.10 9.68
N ASP A 145 17.74 3.27 10.66
CA ASP A 145 17.98 1.83 10.54
C ASP A 145 16.70 1.03 10.24
N LYS A 146 15.53 1.65 10.40
CA LYS A 146 14.22 1.06 10.07
C LYS A 146 13.65 1.60 8.76
N THR A 147 14.42 2.36 7.98
CA THR A 147 13.97 2.91 6.70
C THR A 147 14.44 2.07 5.53
N TYR A 148 13.54 1.83 4.59
CA TYR A 148 13.78 1.04 3.39
C TYR A 148 13.34 1.82 2.17
N ILE A 149 14.07 1.67 1.06
CA ILE A 149 13.67 2.25 -0.22
C ILE A 149 13.29 1.09 -1.15
N ILE A 150 12.01 1.01 -1.50
CA ILE A 150 11.45 0.05 -2.43
C ILE A 150 10.73 0.85 -3.52
N GLY A 151 11.34 0.91 -4.70
CA GLY A 151 10.78 1.67 -5.84
C GLY A 151 9.52 1.02 -6.40
N ASN A 152 8.78 1.80 -7.19
CA ASN A 152 7.64 1.27 -7.95
C ASN A 152 8.10 0.27 -9.00
N GLY A 153 7.35 -0.82 -9.14
CA GLY A 153 7.50 -1.77 -10.24
C GLY A 153 6.78 -1.29 -11.51
N VAL A 154 7.06 -1.99 -12.60
CA VAL A 154 6.29 -1.91 -13.84
C VAL A 154 5.69 -3.29 -14.13
N PRO A 155 4.45 -3.38 -14.65
CA PRO A 155 3.88 -4.66 -15.04
C PRO A 155 4.73 -5.40 -16.08
N ASP A 156 4.86 -6.72 -15.93
CA ASP A 156 5.70 -7.57 -16.80
C ASP A 156 5.35 -7.44 -18.29
N TYR A 157 4.07 -7.22 -18.62
CA TYR A 157 3.65 -7.08 -20.02
C TYR A 157 4.28 -5.84 -20.69
N LEU A 158 4.59 -4.78 -19.94
CA LEU A 158 5.26 -3.59 -20.48
C LEU A 158 6.73 -3.86 -20.80
N LEU A 159 7.39 -4.75 -20.06
CA LEU A 159 8.78 -5.13 -20.31
C LEU A 159 8.93 -5.89 -21.63
N ASN A 160 7.88 -6.62 -22.04
CA ASN A 160 7.87 -7.42 -23.25
C ASN A 160 7.30 -6.68 -24.48
N MET A 161 6.89 -5.42 -24.32
CA MET A 161 6.40 -4.62 -25.44
C MET A 161 7.55 -4.09 -26.30
N SER A 162 7.78 -4.69 -27.46
CA SER A 162 8.59 -4.04 -28.51
C SER A 162 7.72 -3.02 -29.27
N LYS A 163 7.69 -1.76 -28.82
CA LYS A 163 7.09 -0.67 -29.61
C LYS A 163 8.16 0.32 -30.06
N LYS A 164 8.15 0.61 -31.37
CA LYS A 164 9.00 1.66 -31.96
C LYS A 164 8.49 3.02 -31.48
N LYS A 165 9.36 3.83 -30.90
CA LYS A 165 9.06 5.23 -30.55
C LYS A 165 8.66 5.99 -31.83
N VAL A 166 7.49 6.60 -31.82
CA VAL A 166 7.05 7.52 -32.88
C VAL A 166 7.45 8.94 -32.46
N TYR A 167 8.38 9.55 -33.19
CA TYR A 167 8.83 10.91 -32.89
C TYR A 167 7.68 11.91 -33.06
N GLY A 168 7.60 12.89 -32.15
CA GLY A 168 6.54 13.89 -32.15
C GLY A 168 5.22 13.44 -31.53
N GLN A 169 5.11 12.19 -31.04
CA GLN A 169 3.94 11.71 -30.31
C GLN A 169 4.23 11.56 -28.81
N LEU A 170 3.24 11.94 -28.00
CA LEU A 170 3.24 11.76 -26.54
C LEU A 170 2.03 10.89 -26.16
N ILE A 171 2.29 9.85 -25.38
CA ILE A 171 1.23 9.12 -24.67
C ILE A 171 1.20 9.67 -23.25
N TYR A 172 0.09 10.30 -22.89
CA TYR A 172 -0.18 10.76 -21.54
C TYR A 172 -1.36 9.96 -20.99
N SER A 173 -1.14 9.29 -19.86
CA SER A 173 -2.17 8.53 -19.16
C SER A 173 -2.27 9.08 -17.75
N SER A 174 -3.38 9.76 -17.46
CA SER A 174 -3.79 10.07 -16.10
C SER A 174 -5.17 9.46 -15.87
N VAL A 175 -5.46 9.15 -14.61
CA VAL A 175 -6.83 8.91 -14.20
C VAL A 175 -7.45 10.29 -13.99
N PRO A 176 -8.50 10.68 -14.72
CA PRO A 176 -9.21 11.92 -14.42
C PRO A 176 -9.95 11.72 -13.10
N PHE A 177 -9.58 12.48 -12.08
CA PHE A 177 -10.32 12.60 -10.82
C PHE A 177 -11.17 13.86 -10.87
#